data_AF-A0A2I0QHX9-F1
#
_entry.id   AF-A0A2I0QHX9-F1
#
_cell.length_a   1.000
_cell.length_b   1.000
_cell.length_c   1.000
_cell.angle_alpha   90.00
_cell.angle_beta   90.00
_cell.angle_gamma   90.00
#
_symmetry.space_group_name_H-M   'P 1'
#
loop_
_entity.id
_entity.type
_entity.pdbx_description
1 polymer ?
#
loop_
_entity_poly.entity_id
_entity_poly.type
_entity_poly.pdbx_seq_one_letter_code
_entity_poly.pdbx_strand_id
1 'polypeptide(L)'
;TLKISPPVKSNNIETKWLNKKKFFYFNLHGSEETKYWYGQKEENYPVAFSPENLNDVNCNNGVIFSEACYGANIINKGLNDAISLKFLERKAICVVASTKIAYGPSEPPSTDADLLGKLFFKNVINKESFGIALMKAKQNFVVESSKKGYLDSSEKKTLIEFVLYGDPDLKI
;
A
#
# COMPACT_ATOMS: atom_id res chain seq x y z
N THR A 1 6.35 4.41 14.31
CA THR A 1 5.78 3.44 15.27
C THR A 1 4.59 2.78 14.63
N LEU A 2 4.48 1.46 14.75
CA LEU A 2 3.33 0.69 14.26
C LEU A 2 2.02 1.19 14.91
N LYS A 3 0.94 1.17 14.13
CA LYS A 3 -0.43 1.51 14.55
C LYS A 3 -1.33 0.35 14.15
N ILE A 4 -2.15 -0.12 15.08
CA ILE A 4 -3.01 -1.29 14.90
C ILE A 4 -4.47 -0.84 15.00
N SER A 5 -5.30 -1.32 14.07
CA SER A 5 -6.75 -1.09 14.06
C SER A 5 -7.46 -2.41 14.28
N PRO A 6 -8.21 -2.56 15.39
CA PRO A 6 -8.37 -1.64 16.54
C PRO A 6 -7.12 -1.57 17.47
N PRO A 7 -6.98 -0.53 18.33
CA PRO A 7 -7.97 0.49 18.68
C PRO A 7 -7.92 1.77 17.81
N VAL A 8 -6.93 1.90 16.92
CA VAL A 8 -6.88 3.03 15.99
C VAL A 8 -8.03 2.91 15.00
N LYS A 9 -8.73 4.01 14.73
CA LYS A 9 -9.84 4.13 13.78
C LYS A 9 -9.67 5.43 13.02
N SER A 10 -10.37 5.60 11.89
CA SER A 10 -10.28 6.83 11.11
C SER A 10 -10.60 8.08 11.92
N ASN A 11 -11.51 8.02 12.89
CA ASN A 11 -11.87 9.18 13.71
C ASN A 11 -10.86 9.56 14.80
N ASN A 12 -9.80 8.77 15.03
CA ASN A 12 -8.80 9.02 16.08
C ASN A 12 -7.35 9.00 15.57
N ILE A 13 -7.17 9.08 14.25
CA ILE A 13 -5.84 9.26 13.65
C ILE A 13 -5.31 10.64 13.98
N GLU A 14 -4.11 10.69 14.55
CA GLU A 14 -3.42 11.96 14.80
C GLU A 14 -2.62 12.41 13.58
N THR A 15 -2.82 13.66 13.16
CA THR A 15 -2.06 14.31 12.07
C THR A 15 -0.55 14.12 12.18
N LYS A 16 0.01 14.13 13.41
CA LYS A 16 1.45 13.95 13.66
C LYS A 16 2.00 12.57 13.25
N TRP A 17 1.13 11.57 13.12
CA TRP A 17 1.51 10.24 12.67
C TRP A 17 1.79 10.21 11.17
N LEU A 18 1.18 11.11 10.39
CA LEU A 18 1.22 11.10 8.93
C LEU A 18 1.99 12.30 8.35
N ASN A 19 1.90 13.47 8.99
CA ASN A 19 2.40 14.72 8.43
C ASN A 19 3.92 14.68 8.26
N LYS A 20 4.40 15.03 7.05
CA LYS A 20 5.81 15.07 6.66
C LYS A 20 6.55 13.73 6.86
N LYS A 21 5.84 12.60 6.89
CA LYS A 21 6.48 11.28 6.85
C LYS A 21 6.86 10.92 5.42
N LYS A 22 7.99 10.21 5.26
CA LYS A 22 8.51 9.80 3.95
C LYS A 22 7.99 8.44 3.49
N PHE A 23 7.80 7.51 4.43
CA PHE A 23 7.40 6.14 4.13
C PHE A 23 6.09 5.83 4.82
N PHE A 24 5.15 5.29 4.06
CA PHE A 24 3.85 4.83 4.55
C PHE A 24 3.64 3.40 4.08
N TYR A 25 3.34 2.54 5.03
CA TYR A 25 3.03 1.15 4.78
C TYR A 25 1.68 0.83 5.42
N PHE A 26 0.77 0.26 4.64
CA PHE A 26 -0.56 -0.11 5.08
C PHE A 26 -0.82 -1.58 4.77
N ASN A 27 -0.88 -2.39 5.83
CA ASN A 27 -1.46 -3.73 5.77
C ASN A 27 -2.84 -3.65 6.45
N LEU A 28 -3.87 -3.48 5.63
CA LEU A 28 -5.26 -3.25 6.02
C LEU A 28 -6.16 -3.92 4.98
N HIS A 29 -7.42 -4.17 5.33
CA HIS A 29 -8.44 -4.60 4.37
C HIS A 29 -8.90 -3.42 3.50
N GLY A 30 -9.38 -3.72 2.30
CA GLY A 30 -9.99 -2.73 1.40
C GLY A 30 -11.20 -3.31 0.68
N SER A 31 -11.93 -2.45 -0.03
CA SER A 31 -13.18 -2.80 -0.72
C SER A 31 -13.23 -2.14 -2.09
N GLU A 32 -13.88 -2.81 -3.04
CA GLU A 32 -14.18 -2.21 -4.35
C GLU A 32 -15.23 -1.10 -4.20
N GLU A 33 -16.22 -1.36 -3.34
CA GLU A 33 -17.46 -0.59 -3.18
C GLU A 33 -17.32 0.65 -2.30
N THR A 34 -16.33 0.66 -1.40
CA THR A 34 -16.17 1.75 -0.43
C THR A 34 -14.83 2.46 -0.61
N LYS A 35 -14.74 3.66 -0.04
CA LYS A 35 -13.54 4.50 -0.04
C LYS A 35 -12.58 4.21 1.13
N TYR A 36 -12.91 3.25 1.98
CA TYR A 36 -12.27 3.05 3.27
C TYR A 36 -11.26 1.90 3.25
N TRP A 37 -10.26 2.00 4.12
CA TRP A 37 -9.46 0.85 4.53
C TRP A 37 -9.82 0.45 5.95
N TYR A 38 -9.79 -0.84 6.22
CA TYR A 38 -10.34 -1.42 7.44
C TYR A 38 -9.29 -2.20 8.21
N GLY A 39 -9.35 -2.10 9.53
CA GLY A 39 -8.66 -3.01 10.42
C GLY A 39 -9.44 -4.30 10.58
N GLN A 40 -8.97 -5.18 11.46
CA GLN A 40 -9.70 -6.40 11.79
C GLN A 40 -9.49 -6.78 13.25
N LYS A 41 -10.58 -7.19 13.89
CA LYS A 41 -10.55 -8.01 15.11
C LYS A 41 -11.66 -9.04 14.99
N GLU A 42 -11.29 -10.32 14.88
CA GLU A 42 -12.25 -11.40 14.61
C GLU A 42 -13.10 -11.04 13.37
N GLU A 43 -14.43 -11.06 13.48
CA GLU A 43 -15.38 -10.71 12.42
C GLU A 43 -15.70 -9.20 12.35
N ASN A 44 -15.02 -8.37 13.14
CA ASN A 44 -15.24 -6.92 13.16
C ASN A 44 -14.20 -6.18 12.32
N TYR A 45 -14.66 -5.39 11.36
CA TYR A 45 -13.84 -4.64 10.41
C TYR A 45 -14.04 -3.13 10.59
N PRO A 46 -13.42 -2.50 11.62
CA PRO A 46 -13.55 -1.07 11.84
C PRO A 46 -12.86 -0.26 10.73
N VAL A 47 -13.45 0.87 10.34
CA VAL A 47 -12.79 1.83 9.44
C VAL A 47 -11.50 2.33 10.09
N ALA A 48 -10.37 1.90 9.54
CA ALA A 48 -9.04 2.26 10.01
C ALA A 48 -8.55 3.56 9.36
N PHE A 49 -8.84 3.75 8.07
CA PHE A 49 -8.34 4.89 7.30
C PHE A 49 -9.38 5.32 6.25
N SER A 50 -9.48 6.62 6.01
CA SER A 50 -10.33 7.21 4.98
C SER A 50 -9.62 8.38 4.28
N PRO A 51 -10.11 8.83 3.12
CA PRO A 51 -9.56 10.01 2.45
C PRO A 51 -9.54 11.27 3.34
N GLU A 52 -10.53 11.42 4.22
CA GLU A 52 -10.63 12.57 5.13
C GLU A 52 -9.48 12.63 6.14
N ASN A 53 -8.85 11.50 6.46
CA ASN A 53 -7.66 11.48 7.32
C ASN A 53 -6.46 12.22 6.73
N LEU A 54 -6.51 12.54 5.44
CA LEU A 54 -5.46 13.25 4.72
C LEU A 54 -5.78 14.75 4.54
N ASN A 55 -6.96 15.24 4.92
CA ASN A 55 -7.39 16.62 4.69
C ASN A 55 -6.49 17.68 5.34
N ASP A 56 -5.80 17.35 6.43
CA ASP A 56 -4.88 18.27 7.13
C ASP A 56 -3.43 17.77 7.15
N VAL A 57 -3.11 16.77 6.32
CA VAL A 57 -1.81 16.08 6.30
C VAL A 57 -1.00 16.46 5.07
N ASN A 58 0.21 17.00 5.22
CA ASN A 58 1.11 17.17 4.09
C ASN A 58 1.94 15.88 3.89
N CYS A 59 1.74 15.20 2.76
CA CYS A 59 2.46 13.99 2.36
C CYS A 59 3.60 14.28 1.38
N ASN A 60 4.16 15.51 1.38
CA ASN A 60 5.27 15.88 0.51
C ASN A 60 6.42 14.88 0.57
N ASN A 61 6.82 14.36 -0.59
CA ASN A 61 7.82 13.30 -0.76
C ASN A 61 7.46 11.97 -0.09
N GLY A 62 6.17 11.74 0.17
CA GLY A 62 5.64 10.50 0.69
C GLY A 62 5.69 9.38 -0.36
N VAL A 63 6.13 8.22 0.07
CA VAL A 63 6.13 6.96 -0.68
C VAL A 63 5.26 5.96 0.06
N ILE A 64 4.17 5.56 -0.58
CA ILE A 64 3.12 4.72 -0.02
C ILE A 64 3.23 3.33 -0.64
N PHE A 65 3.16 2.30 0.20
CA PHE A 65 2.82 0.94 -0.22
C PHE A 65 1.58 0.50 0.56
N SER A 66 0.52 0.09 -0.13
CA SER A 66 -0.72 -0.35 0.50
C SER A 66 -1.14 -1.71 -0.03
N GLU A 67 -1.39 -2.62 0.90
CA GLU A 67 -1.87 -3.98 0.66
C GLU A 67 -3.38 -4.09 0.83
N ALA A 68 -4.07 -2.96 0.96
CA ALA A 68 -5.52 -2.95 0.94
C ALA A 68 -6.04 -3.39 -0.43
N CYS A 69 -6.95 -4.36 -0.43
CA CYS A 69 -7.71 -4.76 -1.61
C CYS A 69 -8.27 -3.51 -2.30
N TYR A 70 -8.10 -3.42 -3.62
CA TYR A 70 -8.55 -2.28 -4.42
C TYR A 70 -7.92 -0.93 -4.02
N GLY A 71 -6.82 -0.91 -3.28
CA GLY A 71 -6.13 0.31 -2.85
C GLY A 71 -5.66 1.20 -4.01
N ALA A 72 -5.44 0.62 -5.20
CA ALA A 72 -5.16 1.31 -6.45
C ALA A 72 -6.33 1.30 -7.45
N ASN A 73 -7.52 0.81 -7.11
CA ASN A 73 -8.65 0.90 -8.02
C ASN A 73 -9.17 2.35 -8.06
N ILE A 74 -9.03 3.01 -9.21
CA ILE A 74 -9.39 4.43 -9.41
C ILE A 74 -10.45 4.65 -10.50
N ILE A 75 -10.95 3.57 -11.11
CA ILE A 75 -11.93 3.67 -12.20
C ILE A 75 -13.21 4.29 -11.66
N ASN A 76 -13.64 5.42 -12.26
CA ASN A 76 -14.79 6.23 -11.82
C ASN A 76 -14.69 6.74 -10.37
N LYS A 77 -13.48 6.90 -9.82
CA LYS A 77 -13.26 7.41 -8.46
C LYS A 77 -12.57 8.78 -8.48
N GLY A 78 -13.00 9.67 -7.59
CA GLY A 78 -12.37 10.95 -7.35
C GLY A 78 -11.46 10.97 -6.11
N LEU A 79 -10.98 12.16 -5.77
CA LEU A 79 -10.11 12.39 -4.61
C LEU A 79 -10.73 11.96 -3.27
N ASN A 80 -12.06 12.00 -3.18
CA ASN A 80 -12.80 11.63 -1.97
C ASN A 80 -13.23 10.16 -1.96
N ASP A 81 -12.91 9.39 -3.00
CA ASP A 81 -13.34 8.00 -3.16
C ASP A 81 -12.17 7.00 -3.18
N ALA A 82 -10.95 7.49 -3.41
CA ALA A 82 -9.74 6.68 -3.46
C ALA A 82 -8.63 7.30 -2.60
N ILE A 83 -8.21 6.56 -1.56
CA ILE A 83 -7.12 6.97 -0.67
C ILE A 83 -5.80 7.16 -1.43
N SER A 84 -5.54 6.35 -2.46
CA SER A 84 -4.37 6.49 -3.34
C SER A 84 -4.34 7.83 -4.09
N LEU A 85 -5.45 8.26 -4.68
CA LEU A 85 -5.56 9.57 -5.32
C LEU A 85 -5.42 10.71 -4.31
N LYS A 86 -6.00 10.54 -3.12
CA LYS A 86 -5.88 11.52 -2.05
C LYS A 86 -4.42 11.70 -1.60
N PHE A 87 -3.64 10.62 -1.48
CA PHE A 87 -2.20 10.74 -1.20
C PHE A 87 -1.45 11.57 -2.24
N LEU A 88 -1.72 11.36 -3.53
CA LEU A 88 -1.10 12.13 -4.61
C LEU A 88 -1.49 13.61 -4.54
N GLU A 89 -2.75 13.94 -4.29
CA GLU A 89 -3.20 15.32 -4.04
C GLU A 89 -2.45 15.96 -2.86
N ARG A 90 -2.14 15.16 -1.85
CA ARG A 90 -1.33 15.58 -0.69
C ARG A 90 0.17 15.57 -0.93
N LYS A 91 0.62 15.56 -2.18
CA LYS A 91 2.03 15.64 -2.61
C LYS A 91 2.86 14.39 -2.31
N ALA A 92 2.21 13.24 -2.11
CA ALA A 92 2.93 11.99 -2.23
C ALA A 92 3.49 11.86 -3.65
N ILE A 93 4.71 11.37 -3.76
CA ILE A 93 5.43 11.27 -5.03
C ILE A 93 5.37 9.86 -5.62
N CYS A 94 4.94 8.87 -4.81
CA CYS A 94 4.77 7.50 -5.23
C CYS A 94 3.70 6.80 -4.37
N VAL A 95 2.76 6.13 -5.02
CA VAL A 95 1.82 5.19 -4.40
C VAL A 95 1.91 3.87 -5.13
N VAL A 96 2.20 2.79 -4.42
CA VAL A 96 2.13 1.42 -4.92
C VAL A 96 1.02 0.69 -4.17
N ALA A 97 0.04 0.16 -4.89
CA ALA A 97 -1.07 -0.57 -4.28
C ALA A 97 -1.74 -1.52 -5.28
N SER A 98 -2.61 -2.39 -4.77
CA SER A 98 -3.32 -3.39 -5.59
C SER A 98 -4.56 -2.82 -6.28
N THR A 99 -4.75 -3.13 -7.56
CA THR A 99 -5.98 -2.82 -8.31
C THR A 99 -7.14 -3.76 -7.96
N LYS A 100 -6.88 -4.92 -7.36
CA LYS A 100 -7.87 -5.96 -7.02
C LYS A 100 -7.61 -6.53 -5.61
N ILE A 101 -8.14 -7.71 -5.29
CA ILE A 101 -7.97 -8.35 -3.97
C ILE A 101 -6.50 -8.69 -3.77
N ALA A 102 -5.82 -8.01 -2.84
CA ALA A 102 -4.46 -8.34 -2.45
C ALA A 102 -4.47 -9.51 -1.45
N TYR A 103 -3.46 -10.38 -1.56
CA TYR A 103 -3.22 -11.46 -0.60
C TYR A 103 -1.96 -11.16 0.21
N GLY A 104 -1.96 -11.60 1.46
CA GLY A 104 -0.85 -11.50 2.39
C GLY A 104 -1.10 -12.44 3.57
N PRO A 105 -0.04 -12.86 4.29
CA PRO A 105 -0.18 -13.75 5.42
C PRO A 105 -0.67 -13.01 6.66
N SER A 106 -1.40 -13.70 7.55
CA SER A 106 -1.84 -13.13 8.83
C SER A 106 -0.72 -13.04 9.87
N GLU A 107 0.34 -13.83 9.69
CA GLU A 107 1.50 -13.94 10.58
C GLU A 107 2.77 -14.12 9.76
N PRO A 108 3.96 -13.78 10.29
CA PRO A 108 5.22 -14.03 9.60
C PRO A 108 5.41 -15.51 9.19
N PRO A 109 6.16 -15.80 8.11
CA PRO A 109 6.96 -14.88 7.30
C PRO A 109 6.16 -14.14 6.22
N SER A 110 6.68 -13.01 5.74
CA SER A 110 6.08 -12.24 4.62
C SER A 110 6.00 -13.08 3.34
N THR A 111 4.81 -13.17 2.76
CA THR A 111 4.52 -13.70 1.41
C THR A 111 3.71 -12.68 0.61
N ASP A 112 3.45 -12.97 -0.67
CA ASP A 112 2.54 -12.17 -1.51
C ASP A 112 2.79 -10.64 -1.42
N ALA A 113 1.77 -9.84 -1.08
CA ALA A 113 1.87 -8.39 -1.02
C ALA A 113 2.88 -7.89 0.04
N ASP A 114 2.96 -8.54 1.21
CA ASP A 114 3.94 -8.21 2.26
C ASP A 114 5.37 -8.37 1.76
N LEU A 115 5.64 -9.48 1.04
CA LEU A 115 6.96 -9.72 0.46
C LEU A 115 7.29 -8.69 -0.62
N LEU A 116 6.33 -8.39 -1.51
CA LEU A 116 6.52 -7.37 -2.55
C LEU A 116 6.80 -5.99 -1.95
N GLY A 117 6.05 -5.59 -0.92
CA GLY A 117 6.23 -4.31 -0.22
C GLY A 117 7.58 -4.21 0.45
N LYS A 118 8.01 -5.28 1.14
CA LYS A 118 9.35 -5.37 1.73
C LYS A 118 10.45 -5.20 0.68
N LEU A 119 10.34 -5.89 -0.45
CA LEU A 119 11.32 -5.80 -1.54
C LEU A 119 11.31 -4.42 -2.21
N PHE A 120 10.13 -3.81 -2.39
CA PHE A 120 9.99 -2.46 -2.93
C PHE A 120 10.69 -1.44 -2.05
N PHE A 121 10.38 -1.39 -0.75
CA PHE A 121 11.03 -0.44 0.16
C PHE A 121 12.53 -0.67 0.27
N LYS A 122 13.00 -1.94 0.22
CA LYS A 122 14.44 -2.23 0.16
C LYS A 122 15.11 -1.53 -1.02
N ASN A 123 14.51 -1.57 -2.21
CA ASN A 123 15.07 -0.91 -3.39
C ASN A 123 14.97 0.63 -3.30
N VAL A 124 13.86 1.16 -2.78
CA VAL A 124 13.70 2.62 -2.55
C VAL A 124 14.76 3.14 -1.58
N ILE A 125 15.01 2.43 -0.47
CA ILE A 125 16.06 2.77 0.50
C ILE A 125 17.45 2.74 -0.14
N ASN A 126 17.66 1.85 -1.10
CA ASN A 126 18.88 1.78 -1.91
C ASN A 126 18.96 2.85 -3.02
N LYS A 127 18.10 3.86 -2.99
CA LYS A 127 18.10 5.03 -3.90
C LYS A 127 17.81 4.72 -5.36
N GLU A 128 17.15 3.59 -5.64
CA GLU A 128 16.58 3.32 -6.95
C GLU A 128 15.42 4.29 -7.23
N SER A 129 15.21 4.61 -8.51
CA SER A 129 13.97 5.30 -8.90
C SER A 129 12.77 4.40 -8.65
N PHE A 130 11.59 4.96 -8.44
CA PHE A 130 10.42 4.17 -8.03
C PHE A 130 10.01 3.10 -9.04
N GLY A 131 10.13 3.40 -10.34
CA GLY A 131 9.91 2.42 -11.41
C GLY A 131 10.90 1.26 -11.34
N ILE A 132 12.20 1.56 -11.21
CA ILE A 132 13.25 0.53 -11.08
C ILE A 132 13.08 -0.25 -9.78
N ALA A 133 12.71 0.42 -8.69
CA ALA A 133 12.48 -0.18 -7.39
C ALA A 133 11.34 -1.21 -7.43
N LEU A 134 10.21 -0.87 -8.06
CA LEU A 134 9.10 -1.80 -8.22
C LEU A 134 9.42 -2.93 -9.20
N MET A 135 10.10 -2.63 -10.31
CA MET A 135 10.55 -3.65 -11.26
C MET A 135 11.46 -4.69 -10.59
N LYS A 136 12.51 -4.24 -9.90
CA LYS A 136 13.43 -5.12 -9.15
C LYS A 136 12.71 -5.86 -8.04
N ALA A 137 11.73 -5.24 -7.38
CA ALA A 137 10.93 -5.89 -6.35
C ALA A 137 10.10 -7.05 -6.93
N LYS A 138 9.45 -6.86 -8.09
CA LYS A 138 8.72 -7.92 -8.79
C LYS A 138 9.65 -9.06 -9.25
N GLN A 139 10.83 -8.73 -9.78
CA GLN A 139 11.83 -9.75 -10.17
C GLN A 139 12.30 -10.59 -8.96
N ASN A 140 12.67 -9.93 -7.87
CA ASN A 140 13.11 -10.61 -6.66
C ASN A 140 11.97 -11.39 -6.00
N PHE A 141 10.74 -10.89 -6.07
CA PHE A 141 9.56 -11.59 -5.60
C PHE A 141 9.40 -12.93 -6.34
N VAL A 142 9.52 -12.94 -7.67
CA VAL A 142 9.48 -14.18 -8.46
C VAL A 142 10.53 -15.17 -7.96
N VAL A 143 11.78 -14.74 -7.80
CA VAL A 143 12.89 -15.61 -7.35
C VAL A 143 12.61 -16.20 -5.97
N GLU A 144 12.13 -15.40 -5.03
CA GLU A 144 11.86 -15.83 -3.65
C GLU A 144 10.64 -16.77 -3.58
N SER A 145 9.53 -16.39 -4.22
CA SER A 145 8.28 -17.17 -4.24
C SER A 145 8.40 -18.47 -5.04
N SER A 146 9.23 -18.50 -6.08
CA SER A 146 9.42 -19.69 -6.91
C SER A 146 10.45 -20.68 -6.37
N LYS A 147 10.93 -20.55 -5.13
CA LYS A 147 11.82 -21.54 -4.50
C LYS A 147 11.21 -22.94 -4.44
N LYS A 148 9.87 -23.02 -4.43
CA LYS A 148 9.08 -24.26 -4.55
C LYS A 148 8.97 -24.82 -5.98
N GLY A 149 9.62 -24.18 -6.96
CA GLY A 149 9.63 -24.57 -8.37
C GLY A 149 8.55 -23.93 -9.25
N TYR A 150 7.60 -23.19 -8.67
CA TYR A 150 6.54 -22.50 -9.40
C TYR A 150 5.97 -21.33 -8.58
N LEU A 151 5.21 -20.45 -9.24
CA LEU A 151 4.34 -19.47 -8.58
C LEU A 151 2.91 -19.99 -8.51
N ASP A 152 2.27 -19.89 -7.35
CA ASP A 152 0.85 -20.17 -7.19
C ASP A 152 -0.03 -19.04 -7.73
N SER A 153 -1.34 -19.16 -7.57
CA SER A 153 -2.30 -18.20 -8.11
C SER A 153 -2.26 -16.85 -7.41
N SER A 154 -2.07 -16.79 -6.08
CA SER A 154 -1.99 -15.51 -5.36
C SER A 154 -0.69 -14.79 -5.67
N GLU A 155 0.41 -15.51 -5.81
CA GLU A 155 1.71 -14.94 -6.17
C GLU A 155 1.71 -14.38 -7.60
N LYS A 156 1.17 -15.13 -8.58
CA LYS A 156 1.00 -14.64 -9.96
C LYS A 156 0.13 -13.40 -10.02
N LYS A 157 -0.95 -13.39 -9.23
CA LYS A 157 -1.86 -12.25 -9.16
C LYS A 157 -1.19 -11.02 -8.57
N THR A 158 -0.46 -11.18 -7.47
CA THR A 158 0.31 -10.11 -6.80
C THR A 158 1.22 -9.36 -7.78
N LEU A 159 1.90 -10.09 -8.68
CA LEU A 159 2.77 -9.49 -9.71
C LEU A 159 2.02 -8.57 -10.68
N ILE A 160 0.77 -8.88 -10.99
CA ILE A 160 -0.03 -8.19 -11.99
C ILE A 160 -0.80 -7.01 -11.37
N GLU A 161 -1.40 -7.22 -10.19
CA GLU A 161 -2.35 -6.27 -9.62
C GLU A 161 -1.70 -5.08 -8.89
N PHE A 162 -0.43 -5.18 -8.49
CA PHE A 162 0.27 -4.06 -7.88
C PHE A 162 0.83 -3.11 -8.94
N VAL A 163 0.33 -1.88 -8.93
CA VAL A 163 0.69 -0.81 -9.86
C VAL A 163 1.31 0.37 -9.12
N LEU A 164 2.01 1.22 -9.87
CA LEU A 164 2.59 2.46 -9.37
C LEU A 164 1.82 3.66 -9.93
N TYR A 165 1.44 4.57 -9.04
CA TYR A 165 0.99 5.92 -9.39
C TYR A 165 2.02 6.95 -8.92
N GLY A 166 2.47 7.80 -9.84
CA GLY A 166 3.56 8.75 -9.65
C GLY A 166 4.52 8.75 -10.83
N ASP A 167 5.57 9.58 -10.75
CA ASP A 167 6.64 9.61 -11.75
C ASP A 167 7.64 8.47 -11.43
N PRO A 168 7.82 7.49 -12.35
CA PRO A 168 8.68 6.34 -12.11
C PRO A 168 10.18 6.67 -12.06
N ASP A 169 10.61 7.84 -12.54
CA ASP A 169 12.03 8.24 -12.56
C ASP A 169 12.46 8.98 -11.30
N LEU A 170 11.50 9.39 -10.45
CA LEU A 170 11.79 9.98 -9.15
C LEU A 170 12.34 8.96 -8.14
N LYS A 171 13.06 9.49 -7.16
CA LYS A 171 13.62 8.79 -5.99
C LYS A 171 13.54 9.69 -4.76
N ILE A 172 13.72 9.13 -3.57
CA ILE A 172 13.79 9.87 -2.29
C ILE A 172 15.12 10.61 -2.13
#